data_AF-A0A3A8WPI8-F1
#
_entry.id   AF-A0A3A8WPI8-F1
#
_cell.length_a   1.000
_cell.length_b   1.000
_cell.length_c   1.000
_cell.angle_alpha   90.00
_cell.angle_beta   90.00
_cell.angle_gamma   90.00
#
_symmetry.space_group_name_H-M   'P 1'
#
loop_
_entity.id
_entity.type
_entity.pdbx_description
1 polymer ?
#
loop_
_entity_poly.entity_id
_entity_poly.type
_entity_poly.pdbx_seq_one_letter_code
_entity_poly.pdbx_strand_id
1 'polypeptide(L)'
;MSVAMCWKHHKFIRHKERVQKRGYYEEKSNGITDPEYSIECGVQEIKSCLASAEVESPLDMDNIKLALQGYNYGNGCIQWAKTNYGGYTLANAAEFLDKMAKEKGWESYGDRQYVPHVLRYYSLGRIPNGAGNRVIV
;
A
#
# COMPACT_ATOMS: atom_id res chain seq x y z
N MET A 1 25.16 1.90 -21.76
CA MET A 1 23.85 1.30 -21.43
C MET A 1 24.10 0.10 -20.53
N SER A 2 23.77 0.22 -19.24
CA SER A 2 24.28 -0.67 -18.19
C SER A 2 23.50 -1.98 -18.10
N VAL A 3 24.24 -3.08 -18.09
CA VAL A 3 23.79 -4.48 -17.94
C VAL A 3 22.92 -4.70 -16.68
N ALA A 4 22.96 -3.76 -15.71
CA ALA A 4 22.15 -3.78 -14.49
C ALA A 4 20.64 -3.59 -14.71
N MET A 5 20.20 -2.92 -15.79
CA MET A 5 18.76 -2.76 -16.08
C MET A 5 18.10 -4.06 -16.56
N CYS A 6 18.83 -4.91 -17.28
CA CYS A 6 18.34 -6.19 -17.81
C CYS A 6 18.11 -7.24 -16.70
N TRP A 7 18.83 -7.14 -15.58
CA TRP A 7 18.71 -8.08 -14.47
C TRP A 7 17.54 -7.77 -13.51
N LYS A 8 17.21 -6.49 -13.31
CA LYS A 8 16.06 -6.07 -12.50
C LYS A 8 14.72 -6.40 -13.16
N HIS A 9 14.63 -6.24 -14.49
CA HIS A 9 13.45 -6.65 -15.26
C HIS A 9 13.23 -8.18 -15.25
N HIS A 10 14.30 -8.98 -15.35
CA HIS A 10 14.19 -10.44 -15.34
C HIS A 10 13.76 -11.05 -14.00
N LYS A 11 14.05 -10.43 -12.84
CA LYS A 11 13.56 -10.93 -11.54
C LYS A 11 12.09 -10.58 -11.30
N PHE A 12 11.66 -9.41 -11.76
CA PHE A 12 10.27 -8.98 -11.67
C PHE A 12 9.35 -9.81 -12.59
N ILE A 13 9.82 -10.09 -13.82
CA ILE A 13 9.12 -10.97 -14.77
C ILE A 13 9.10 -12.42 -14.27
N ARG A 14 10.22 -12.98 -13.78
CA ARG A 14 10.21 -14.35 -13.21
C ARG A 14 9.35 -14.51 -11.96
N HIS A 15 9.17 -13.47 -11.15
CA HIS A 15 8.27 -13.49 -10.01
C HIS A 15 6.80 -13.45 -10.47
N LYS A 16 6.45 -12.56 -11.41
CA LYS A 16 5.11 -12.56 -12.04
C LYS A 16 4.80 -13.87 -12.77
N GLU A 17 5.77 -14.49 -13.45
CA GLU A 17 5.61 -15.79 -14.12
C GLU A 17 5.46 -16.96 -13.13
N ARG A 18 6.11 -16.91 -11.95
CA ARG A 18 5.88 -17.89 -10.88
C ARG A 18 4.52 -17.70 -10.20
N VAL A 19 4.09 -16.45 -10.03
CA VAL A 19 2.76 -16.09 -9.52
C VAL A 19 1.67 -16.52 -10.51
N GLN A 20 1.87 -16.32 -11.82
CA GLN A 20 0.97 -16.77 -12.88
C GLN A 20 0.90 -18.31 -12.99
N LYS A 21 2.00 -19.03 -12.75
CA LYS A 21 2.07 -20.50 -12.81
C LYS A 21 1.43 -21.22 -11.60
N ARG A 22 1.12 -20.53 -10.50
CA ARG A 22 0.51 -21.12 -9.29
C ARG A 22 -1.01 -20.98 -9.22
N GLY A 23 -1.64 -20.65 -10.35
CA GLY A 23 -3.08 -20.45 -10.40
C GLY A 23 -3.41 -19.01 -10.03
N TYR A 24 -4.10 -18.38 -10.95
CA TYR A 24 -4.70 -17.07 -10.77
C TYR A 24 -5.44 -17.01 -9.42
N TYR A 25 -5.21 -15.92 -8.69
CA TYR A 25 -5.97 -15.50 -7.52
C TYR A 25 -7.46 -15.82 -7.73
N GLU A 26 -8.02 -16.74 -6.95
CA GLU A 26 -9.43 -16.55 -6.63
C GLU A 26 -9.46 -15.29 -5.76
N GLU A 27 -10.13 -14.21 -6.21
CA GLU A 27 -10.39 -13.00 -5.41
C GLU A 27 -11.35 -13.30 -4.24
N LYS A 28 -11.15 -14.44 -3.58
CA LYS A 28 -11.84 -14.83 -2.37
C LYS A 28 -10.96 -14.45 -1.19
N SER A 29 -11.60 -13.88 -0.18
CA SER A 29 -10.99 -13.73 1.13
C SER A 29 -10.37 -15.06 1.57
N ASN A 30 -9.16 -15.00 2.14
CA ASN A 30 -8.38 -16.16 2.58
C ASN A 30 -8.02 -17.17 1.47
N GLY A 31 -7.94 -16.74 0.21
CA GLY A 31 -7.51 -17.59 -0.91
C GLY A 31 -6.04 -18.04 -0.87
N ILE A 32 -5.18 -17.34 -0.09
CA ILE A 32 -3.81 -17.75 0.19
C ILE A 32 -3.75 -18.39 1.58
N THR A 33 -3.48 -19.69 1.65
CA THR A 33 -3.40 -20.44 2.91
C THR A 33 -1.97 -20.61 3.42
N ASP A 34 -0.98 -20.44 2.54
CA ASP A 34 0.44 -20.47 2.89
C ASP A 34 0.86 -19.10 3.49
N PRO A 35 1.26 -19.04 4.76
CA PRO A 35 1.61 -17.78 5.42
C PRO A 35 2.87 -17.14 4.81
N GLU A 36 3.87 -17.93 4.39
CA GLU A 36 5.10 -17.37 3.81
C GLU A 36 4.77 -16.70 2.46
N TYR A 37 3.98 -17.38 1.64
CA TYR A 37 3.54 -16.84 0.36
C TYR A 37 2.64 -15.60 0.53
N SER A 38 1.76 -15.59 1.54
CA SER A 38 0.93 -14.42 1.87
C SER A 38 1.79 -13.21 2.22
N ILE A 39 2.84 -13.41 3.03
CA ILE A 39 3.80 -12.35 3.39
C ILE A 39 4.55 -11.86 2.15
N GLU A 40 5.02 -12.75 1.28
CA GLU A 40 5.69 -12.37 0.04
C GLU A 40 4.81 -11.48 -0.85
N CYS A 41 3.55 -11.88 -1.06
CA CYS A 41 2.57 -11.10 -1.81
C CYS A 41 2.32 -9.74 -1.15
N GLY A 42 2.04 -9.72 0.15
CA GLY A 42 1.79 -8.50 0.90
C GLY A 42 2.97 -7.51 0.84
N VAL A 43 4.21 -8.00 0.90
CA VAL A 43 5.43 -7.19 0.75
C VAL A 43 5.53 -6.57 -0.64
N GLN A 44 5.15 -7.28 -1.71
CA GLN A 44 5.15 -6.69 -3.06
C GLN A 44 4.06 -5.62 -3.22
N GLU A 45 2.87 -5.86 -2.68
CA GLU A 45 1.76 -4.92 -2.76
C GLU A 45 2.06 -3.62 -1.99
N ILE A 46 2.52 -3.72 -0.74
CA ILE A 46 2.89 -2.52 0.04
C ILE A 46 4.07 -1.79 -0.59
N LYS A 47 5.04 -2.51 -1.15
CA LYS A 47 6.14 -1.88 -1.90
C LYS A 47 5.62 -1.09 -3.11
N SER A 48 4.65 -1.62 -3.84
CA SER A 48 4.02 -0.89 -4.94
C SER A 48 3.32 0.37 -4.44
N CYS A 49 2.59 0.29 -3.33
CA CYS A 49 1.91 1.42 -2.74
C CYS A 49 2.90 2.51 -2.29
N LEU A 50 3.99 2.13 -1.60
CA LEU A 50 5.03 3.04 -1.15
C LEU A 50 5.69 3.78 -2.32
N ALA A 51 5.96 3.07 -3.42
CA ALA A 51 6.53 3.66 -4.63
C ALA A 51 5.55 4.63 -5.31
N SER A 52 4.26 4.27 -5.42
CA SER A 52 3.23 5.15 -5.99
C SER A 52 2.93 6.37 -5.13
N ALA A 53 3.03 6.23 -3.80
CA ALA A 53 2.90 7.34 -2.87
C ALA A 53 4.14 8.24 -2.85
N GLU A 54 5.25 7.83 -3.46
CA GLU A 54 6.54 8.55 -3.48
C GLU A 54 7.15 8.70 -2.08
N VAL A 55 7.07 7.65 -1.26
CA VAL A 55 7.68 7.63 0.09
C VAL A 55 9.21 7.68 -0.03
N GLU A 56 9.82 8.69 0.56
CA GLU A 56 11.27 8.90 0.47
C GLU A 56 12.03 8.32 1.67
N SER A 57 11.39 8.24 2.83
CA SER A 57 12.03 7.80 4.07
C SER A 57 11.03 7.10 5.01
N PRO A 58 11.51 6.28 5.96
CA PRO A 58 10.63 5.65 6.96
C PRO A 58 10.01 6.67 7.95
N LEU A 59 10.40 7.94 7.88
CA LEU A 59 9.85 9.07 8.65
C LEU A 59 8.91 9.96 7.81
N ASP A 60 8.75 9.67 6.51
CA ASP A 60 7.84 10.37 5.61
C ASP A 60 6.40 9.93 5.87
N MET A 61 5.90 10.34 7.03
CA MET A 61 4.63 9.84 7.55
C MET A 61 3.44 10.24 6.68
N ASP A 62 3.53 11.34 5.94
CA ASP A 62 2.42 11.81 5.11
C ASP A 62 2.25 10.93 3.87
N ASN A 63 3.34 10.58 3.18
CA ASN A 63 3.29 9.63 2.07
C ASN A 63 3.11 8.18 2.56
N ILE A 64 3.60 7.82 3.75
CA ILE A 64 3.35 6.48 4.34
C ILE A 64 1.86 6.29 4.60
N LYS A 65 1.15 7.28 5.17
CA LYS A 65 -0.30 7.19 5.38
C LYS A 65 -1.04 7.00 4.05
N LEU A 66 -0.61 7.71 3.01
CA LEU A 66 -1.18 7.58 1.67
C LEU A 66 -0.94 6.18 1.08
N ALA A 67 0.26 5.63 1.22
CA ALA A 67 0.58 4.26 0.80
C ALA A 67 -0.26 3.21 1.53
N LEU A 68 -0.45 3.37 2.85
CA LEU A 68 -1.29 2.48 3.64
C LEU A 68 -2.75 2.52 3.19
N GLN A 69 -3.27 3.68 2.80
CA GLN A 69 -4.61 3.77 2.24
C GLN A 69 -4.69 3.09 0.87
N GLY A 70 -3.65 3.24 0.04
CA GLY A 70 -3.52 2.51 -1.21
C GLY A 70 -3.47 0.99 -1.03
N TYR A 71 -2.88 0.49 0.06
CA TYR A 71 -2.89 -0.94 0.36
C TYR A 71 -4.29 -1.44 0.74
N ASN A 72 -5.08 -0.62 1.44
CA ASN A 72 -6.43 -1.00 1.86
C ASN A 72 -7.46 -0.97 0.72
N TYR A 73 -7.37 0.03 -0.16
CA TYR A 73 -8.35 0.28 -1.22
C TYR A 73 -7.83 -0.03 -2.63
N GLY A 74 -6.56 -0.38 -2.78
CA GLY A 74 -5.86 -0.45 -4.06
C GLY A 74 -5.24 0.87 -4.51
N ASN A 75 -4.24 0.77 -5.40
CA ASN A 75 -3.41 1.90 -5.85
C ASN A 75 -4.20 3.06 -6.49
N GLY A 76 -5.42 2.83 -7.00
CA GLY A 76 -6.28 3.88 -7.55
C GLY A 76 -6.59 5.00 -6.54
N CYS A 77 -6.62 4.68 -5.25
CA CYS A 77 -6.82 5.66 -4.18
C CYS A 77 -5.65 6.65 -4.08
N ILE A 78 -4.42 6.20 -4.36
CA ILE A 78 -3.22 7.03 -4.20
C ILE A 78 -3.27 8.22 -5.18
N GLN A 79 -3.48 7.91 -6.47
CA GLN A 79 -3.55 8.95 -7.50
C GLN A 79 -4.76 9.87 -7.27
N TRP A 80 -5.92 9.30 -6.92
CA TRP A 80 -7.11 10.08 -6.64
C TRP A 80 -6.90 11.06 -5.47
N ALA A 81 -6.30 10.62 -4.37
CA ALA A 81 -6.04 11.47 -3.21
C ALA A 81 -5.00 12.56 -3.51
N LYS A 82 -3.93 12.26 -4.27
CA LYS A 82 -2.96 13.26 -4.73
C LYS A 82 -3.63 14.33 -5.61
N THR A 83 -4.42 13.92 -6.60
CA THR A 83 -5.05 14.83 -7.55
C THR A 83 -6.12 15.73 -6.93
N ASN A 84 -6.92 15.21 -5.99
CA ASN A 84 -8.05 15.96 -5.43
C ASN A 84 -7.72 16.67 -4.11
N TYR A 85 -6.74 16.17 -3.35
CA TYR A 85 -6.49 16.61 -1.97
C TYR A 85 -5.01 16.88 -1.66
N GLY A 86 -4.10 16.63 -2.60
CA GLY A 86 -2.65 16.74 -2.37
C GLY A 86 -2.06 15.66 -1.46
N GLY A 87 -2.83 14.65 -1.04
CA GLY A 87 -2.35 13.60 -0.16
C GLY A 87 -3.44 12.93 0.68
N TYR A 88 -3.04 12.21 1.71
CA TYR A 88 -3.96 11.48 2.60
C TYR A 88 -4.64 12.40 3.63
N THR A 89 -5.94 12.21 3.81
CA THR A 89 -6.68 12.67 5.01
C THR A 89 -7.68 11.60 5.44
N LEU A 90 -8.12 11.61 6.70
CA LEU A 90 -9.18 10.71 7.13
C LEU A 90 -10.50 10.97 6.39
N ALA A 91 -10.77 12.24 6.05
CA ALA A 91 -11.99 12.65 5.35
C ALA A 91 -12.00 12.18 3.88
N ASN A 92 -10.89 12.27 3.15
CA ASN A 92 -10.86 11.80 1.77
C ASN A 92 -10.85 10.26 1.67
N ALA A 93 -10.30 9.56 2.67
CA ALA A 93 -10.41 8.10 2.75
C ALA A 93 -11.85 7.64 2.95
N ALA A 94 -12.65 8.40 3.70
CA ALA A 94 -14.09 8.18 3.84
C ALA A 94 -14.83 8.38 2.51
N GLU A 95 -14.55 9.49 1.82
CA GLU A 95 -15.19 9.80 0.54
C GLU A 95 -14.85 8.78 -0.55
N PHE A 96 -13.58 8.34 -0.63
CA PHE A 96 -13.17 7.34 -1.61
C PHE A 96 -13.91 6.02 -1.39
N LEU A 97 -14.02 5.57 -0.14
CA LEU A 97 -14.80 4.38 0.24
C LEU A 97 -16.26 4.51 -0.23
N ASP A 98 -16.92 5.62 0.11
CA ASP A 98 -18.33 5.84 -0.23
C ASP A 98 -18.55 5.87 -1.75
N LYS A 99 -17.63 6.51 -2.49
CA LYS A 99 -17.62 6.52 -3.96
C LYS A 99 -17.49 5.11 -4.54
N MET A 100 -16.51 4.33 -4.06
CA MET A 100 -16.23 2.99 -4.59
C MET A 100 -17.33 1.98 -4.23
N ALA A 101 -17.86 2.04 -3.01
CA ALA A 101 -19.00 1.23 -2.57
C ALA A 101 -20.22 1.48 -3.47
N LYS A 102 -20.53 2.75 -3.74
CA LYS A 102 -21.61 3.14 -4.66
C LYS A 102 -21.38 2.65 -6.09
N GLU A 103 -20.16 2.81 -6.62
CA GLU A 103 -19.80 2.36 -7.97
C GLU A 103 -19.88 0.84 -8.15
N LYS A 104 -19.63 0.08 -7.07
CA LYS A 104 -19.68 -1.39 -7.07
C LYS A 104 -21.03 -1.96 -6.64
N GLY A 105 -21.93 -1.13 -6.11
CA GLY A 105 -23.17 -1.60 -5.48
C GLY A 105 -22.92 -2.42 -4.21
N TRP A 106 -21.85 -2.12 -3.47
CA TRP A 106 -21.49 -2.79 -2.21
C TRP A 106 -21.96 -1.96 -1.01
N GLU A 107 -22.23 -2.63 0.11
CA GLU A 107 -22.61 -1.95 1.37
C GLU A 107 -21.45 -1.15 1.99
N SER A 108 -20.21 -1.59 1.75
CA SER A 108 -18.99 -0.92 2.22
C SER A 108 -17.79 -1.28 1.34
N TYR A 109 -16.71 -0.50 1.44
CA TYR A 109 -15.48 -0.69 0.66
C TYR A 109 -14.22 -0.49 1.52
N GLY A 110 -13.69 -1.55 2.13
CA GLY A 110 -12.49 -1.47 2.98
C GLY A 110 -12.72 -0.79 4.33
N ASP A 111 -11.65 -0.27 4.96
CA ASP A 111 -11.65 0.27 6.33
C ASP A 111 -11.26 1.77 6.36
N ARG A 112 -12.21 2.61 6.77
CA ARG A 112 -12.02 4.07 6.94
C ARG A 112 -10.93 4.41 7.95
N GLN A 113 -10.70 3.54 8.94
CA GLN A 113 -9.71 3.73 10.01
C GLN A 113 -8.45 2.88 9.82
N TYR A 114 -8.21 2.36 8.61
CA TYR A 114 -7.08 1.47 8.35
C TYR A 114 -5.73 2.08 8.74
N VAL A 115 -5.49 3.34 8.37
CA VAL A 115 -4.24 4.05 8.68
C VAL A 115 -3.99 4.16 10.20
N PRO A 116 -4.91 4.72 11.02
CA PRO A 116 -4.69 4.75 12.47
C PRO A 116 -4.59 3.35 13.10
N HIS A 117 -5.31 2.34 12.57
CA HIS A 117 -5.17 0.95 13.03
C HIS A 117 -3.76 0.39 12.81
N VAL A 118 -3.19 0.59 11.62
CA VAL A 118 -1.83 0.11 11.30
C VAL A 118 -0.77 0.89 12.06
N LEU A 119 -0.86 2.22 12.08
CA LEU A 119 0.16 3.08 12.70
C LEU A 119 0.25 2.92 14.21
N ARG A 120 -0.79 2.36 14.87
CA ARG A 120 -0.72 1.93 16.27
C ARG A 120 0.46 0.99 16.54
N TYR A 121 0.86 0.17 15.57
CA TYR A 121 1.92 -0.83 15.68
C TYR A 121 3.23 -0.42 15.00
N TYR A 122 3.25 0.69 14.26
CA TYR A 122 4.46 1.19 13.62
C TYR A 122 5.21 2.10 14.60
N SER A 123 6.36 1.63 15.11
CA SER A 123 7.14 2.33 16.15
C SER A 123 7.51 3.76 15.76
N LEU A 124 7.84 4.00 14.49
CA LEU A 124 8.17 5.32 13.96
C LEU A 124 6.93 6.19 13.71
N GLY A 125 5.74 5.59 13.59
CA GLY A 125 4.49 6.30 13.35
C GLY A 125 4.03 7.18 14.52
N ARG A 126 4.70 7.09 15.68
CA ARG A 126 4.46 7.91 16.87
C ARG A 126 5.41 9.10 16.98
N ILE A 127 6.40 9.20 16.09
CA ILE A 127 7.36 10.30 16.07
C ILE A 127 6.69 11.51 15.39
N PRO A 128 6.61 12.68 16.05
CA PRO A 128 6.06 13.89 15.43
C PRO A 128 6.86 14.28 14.18
N ASN A 129 6.17 14.70 13.11
CA ASN A 129 6.81 15.22 11.90
C ASN A 129 7.80 16.34 12.29
N GLY A 130 9.08 16.18 11.92
CA GLY A 130 10.14 17.16 12.22
C GLY A 130 10.92 16.94 13.53
N ALA A 131 10.61 15.89 14.31
CA ALA A 131 11.49 15.44 15.38
C ALA A 131 12.72 14.77 14.76
N GLY A 132 13.75 15.57 14.48
CA GLY A 132 15.03 15.10 13.95
C GLY A 132 15.64 13.96 14.79
N ASN A 133 16.61 13.28 14.17
CA ASN A 133 17.30 12.05 14.57
C ASN A 133 17.76 11.94 16.05
N ARG A 134 16.83 11.83 17.01
CA ARG A 134 17.13 11.74 18.45
C ARG A 134 16.56 10.52 19.16
N VAL A 135 15.83 9.65 18.47
CA VAL A 135 15.31 8.41 19.07
C VAL A 135 15.46 7.26 18.09
N ILE A 136 16.70 6.94 17.74
CA ILE A 136 17.06 5.59 17.30
C ILE A 136 18.25 5.19 18.18
N VAL A 137 17.95 4.49 19.28
CA VAL A 137 18.88 3.71 20.11
C VAL A 137 18.38 2.28 20.11
#